data_AF-A0A6I0GMI9-F1
#
_entry.id   AF-A0A6I0GMI9-F1
#
_cell.length_a   1.000
_cell.length_b   1.000
_cell.length_c   1.000
_cell.angle_alpha   90.00
_cell.angle_beta   90.00
_cell.angle_gamma   90.00
#
_symmetry.space_group_name_H-M   'P 1'
#
loop_
_entity.id
_entity.type
_entity.pdbx_description
1 polymer ?
#
loop_
_entity_poly.entity_id
_entity_poly.type
_entity_poly.pdbx_seq_one_letter_code
_entity_poly.pdbx_strand_id
1 'polypeptide(L)'
;MKKSMNFLEFTQKFSSEEICIQTLEHVRWGDKVVSPFDPTSKVYKCKNHKYKCKNTNRYFTVRTGTYFANSNLSFMKWFYVIWLITCNKRGVSSCQISRDIGVSQKTAWHMLHKVRKAMAKENDYSIEGEVEIDESFAGGKNANRHKDKKVERCQGRSFKDKVPVFGLIGRNGDLVAKVVSGTGSSKLLPIIRKYVEEGSTIYTDGWDYGEVSEMYNQISVDHGHKYYGITYYNDNKETVMITTNTIENAWSVFKRIYATYYHISKKYMQRYVDEFVFRFNTRKLSDSDRFRLLLQYKLNVA
;
A
#
# COMPACT_ATOMS: atom_id res chain seq x y z
N MET A 1 -9.63 -20.69 -8.79
CA MET A 1 -9.86 -19.32 -8.27
C MET A 1 -10.61 -19.42 -6.96
N LYS A 2 -10.13 -18.82 -5.86
CA LYS A 2 -10.94 -18.72 -4.63
C LYS A 2 -12.21 -17.90 -4.95
N LYS A 3 -13.39 -18.38 -4.55
CA LYS A 3 -14.70 -17.77 -4.88
C LYS A 3 -14.71 -16.31 -4.39
N SER A 4 -14.80 -15.37 -5.32
CA SER A 4 -14.87 -13.94 -5.07
C SER A 4 -16.34 -13.50 -5.09
N MET A 5 -16.72 -12.62 -4.17
CA MET A 5 -18.05 -12.02 -4.16
C MET A 5 -18.24 -11.15 -5.41
N ASN A 6 -19.11 -11.60 -6.30
CA ASN A 6 -19.40 -10.89 -7.55
C ASN A 6 -20.27 -9.65 -7.30
N PHE A 7 -20.50 -8.85 -8.35
CA PHE A 7 -21.24 -7.59 -8.22
C PHE A 7 -22.69 -7.79 -7.72
N LEU A 8 -23.40 -8.82 -8.21
CA LEU A 8 -24.78 -9.09 -7.81
C LEU A 8 -24.86 -9.56 -6.35
N GLU A 9 -23.94 -10.42 -5.94
CA GLU A 9 -23.82 -10.85 -4.54
C GLU A 9 -23.50 -9.66 -3.62
N PHE A 10 -22.64 -8.74 -4.06
CA PHE A 10 -22.29 -7.53 -3.31
C PHE A 10 -23.53 -6.64 -3.10
N THR A 11 -24.30 -6.34 -4.14
CA THR A 11 -25.47 -5.46 -4.04
C THR A 11 -26.61 -6.07 -3.23
N GLN A 12 -26.79 -7.39 -3.29
CA GLN A 12 -27.75 -8.09 -2.45
C GLN A 12 -27.32 -8.06 -0.97
N LYS A 13 -26.05 -8.35 -0.70
CA LYS A 13 -25.51 -8.41 0.66
C LYS A 13 -25.47 -7.04 1.34
N PHE A 14 -25.11 -6.01 0.61
CA PHE A 14 -25.03 -4.63 1.09
C PHE A 14 -26.12 -3.82 0.42
N SER A 15 -27.38 -4.15 0.75
CA SER A 15 -28.57 -3.58 0.12
C SER A 15 -29.12 -2.34 0.85
N SER A 16 -28.64 -2.04 2.07
CA SER A 16 -29.05 -0.87 2.84
C SER A 16 -27.93 -0.24 3.66
N GLU A 17 -28.09 1.05 3.98
CA GLU A 17 -27.17 1.79 4.86
C GLU A 17 -27.06 1.13 6.24
N GLU A 18 -28.18 0.63 6.77
CA GLU A 18 -28.25 -0.05 8.07
C GLU A 18 -27.37 -1.31 8.10
N ILE A 19 -27.46 -2.15 7.06
CA ILE A 19 -26.63 -3.36 6.95
C ILE A 19 -25.14 -3.01 6.90
N CYS A 20 -24.78 -1.94 6.17
CA CYS A 20 -23.40 -1.50 6.10
C CYS A 20 -22.88 -0.99 7.44
N ILE A 21 -23.71 -0.25 8.19
CA ILE A 21 -23.38 0.21 9.55
C ILE A 21 -23.15 -0.98 10.47
N GLN A 22 -24.11 -1.89 10.55
CA GLN A 22 -24.02 -3.08 11.41
C GLN A 22 -22.79 -3.94 11.06
N THR A 23 -22.51 -4.10 9.76
CA THR A 23 -21.29 -4.79 9.29
C THR A 23 -20.04 -4.10 9.82
N LEU A 24 -19.94 -2.77 9.71
CA LEU A 24 -18.79 -2.03 10.22
C LEU A 24 -18.69 -2.08 11.75
N GLU A 25 -19.81 -2.03 12.47
CA GLU A 25 -19.83 -2.12 13.93
C GLU A 25 -19.26 -3.46 14.38
N HIS A 26 -19.72 -4.55 13.76
CA HIS A 26 -19.22 -5.89 14.03
C HIS A 26 -17.73 -6.04 13.68
N VAL A 27 -17.32 -5.58 12.49
CA VAL A 27 -15.91 -5.63 12.06
C VAL A 27 -15.00 -4.85 13.01
N ARG A 28 -15.49 -3.75 13.59
CA ARG A 28 -14.69 -2.83 14.39
C ARG A 28 -14.64 -3.19 15.87
N TRP A 29 -15.75 -3.66 16.42
CA TRP A 29 -15.95 -3.81 17.86
C TRP A 29 -16.31 -5.25 18.28
N GLY A 30 -16.59 -6.15 17.33
CA GLY A 30 -17.12 -7.47 17.63
C GLY A 30 -18.40 -7.34 18.45
N ASP A 31 -18.42 -7.99 19.61
CA ASP A 31 -19.58 -8.01 20.51
C ASP A 31 -19.65 -6.80 21.45
N LYS A 32 -18.54 -6.07 21.65
CA LYS A 32 -18.45 -4.99 22.64
C LYS A 32 -17.91 -3.69 22.04
N VAL A 33 -18.76 -2.67 22.02
CA VAL A 33 -18.39 -1.32 21.57
C VAL A 33 -17.33 -0.71 22.49
N VAL A 34 -16.18 -0.38 21.91
CA VAL A 34 -15.06 0.28 22.61
C VAL A 34 -14.93 1.74 22.14
N SER A 35 -14.79 2.66 23.09
CA SER A 35 -14.60 4.07 22.76
C SER A 35 -13.22 4.32 22.13
N PRO A 36 -13.15 5.10 21.04
CA PRO A 36 -11.86 5.50 20.47
C PRO A 36 -11.12 6.56 21.30
N PHE A 37 -11.76 7.14 22.32
CA PHE A 37 -11.16 8.18 23.16
C PHE A 37 -10.60 7.63 24.48
N ASP A 38 -11.20 6.56 24.99
CA ASP A 38 -10.79 5.87 26.20
C ASP A 38 -11.28 4.41 26.15
N PRO A 39 -10.39 3.45 25.87
CA PRO A 39 -10.76 2.03 25.78
C PRO A 39 -11.36 1.44 27.05
N THR A 40 -11.08 2.04 28.21
CA THR A 40 -11.55 1.58 29.53
C THR A 40 -12.91 2.14 29.91
N SER A 41 -13.37 3.20 29.21
CA SER A 41 -14.62 3.88 29.52
C SER A 41 -15.83 3.00 29.22
N LYS A 42 -16.85 3.10 30.09
CA LYS A 42 -18.20 2.66 29.75
C LYS A 42 -18.71 3.42 28.52
N VAL A 43 -19.37 2.71 27.61
CA VAL A 43 -19.97 3.27 26.39
C VAL A 43 -21.49 3.19 26.50
N TYR A 44 -22.17 4.28 26.19
CA TYR A 44 -23.63 4.33 26.07
C TYR A 44 -24.03 4.35 24.61
N LYS A 45 -24.96 3.48 24.20
CA LYS A 45 -25.58 3.51 22.87
C LYS A 45 -26.66 4.59 22.85
N CYS A 46 -26.57 5.50 21.88
CA CYS A 46 -27.53 6.58 21.66
C CYS A 46 -28.34 6.31 20.38
N LYS A 47 -29.32 7.18 20.09
CA LYS A 47 -30.08 7.12 18.83
C LYS A 47 -29.17 7.37 17.61
N ASN A 48 -29.59 6.88 16.44
CA ASN A 48 -28.94 7.10 15.14
C ASN A 48 -27.47 6.66 15.08
N HIS A 49 -27.14 5.48 15.62
CA HIS A 49 -25.79 4.89 15.56
C HIS A 49 -24.68 5.79 16.15
N LYS A 50 -25.06 6.57 17.16
CA LYS A 50 -24.14 7.38 17.98
C LYS A 50 -23.85 6.67 19.29
N TYR A 51 -22.64 6.84 19.78
CA TYR A 51 -22.15 6.28 21.03
C TYR A 51 -21.53 7.38 21.87
N LYS A 52 -21.73 7.32 23.19
CA LYS A 52 -21.14 8.29 24.14
C LYS A 52 -20.10 7.60 25.02
N CYS A 53 -18.89 8.16 25.04
CA CYS A 53 -17.85 7.80 25.99
C CYS A 53 -18.16 8.43 27.34
N LYS A 54 -18.30 7.64 28.41
CA LYS A 54 -18.59 8.15 29.76
C LYS A 54 -17.49 9.06 30.27
N ASN A 55 -16.23 8.63 30.21
CA ASN A 55 -15.11 9.31 30.85
C ASN A 55 -14.80 10.66 30.18
N THR A 56 -14.87 10.72 28.85
CA THR A 56 -14.57 11.95 28.09
C THR A 56 -15.81 12.79 27.75
N ASN A 57 -17.01 12.27 27.99
CA ASN A 57 -18.29 12.84 27.53
C ASN A 57 -18.41 13.06 26.00
N ARG A 58 -17.46 12.57 25.20
CA ARG A 58 -17.45 12.76 23.74
C ARG A 58 -18.33 11.72 23.04
N TYR A 59 -19.00 12.17 21.98
CA TYR A 59 -19.73 11.30 21.06
C TYR A 59 -18.83 10.77 19.96
N PHE A 60 -19.09 9.54 19.54
CA PHE A 60 -18.46 8.91 18.38
C PHE A 60 -19.47 8.06 17.60
N THR A 61 -19.12 7.75 16.37
CA THR A 61 -19.87 6.81 15.52
C THR A 61 -18.90 5.76 14.97
N VAL A 62 -19.42 4.79 14.24
CA VAL A 62 -18.57 3.83 13.50
C VAL A 62 -17.63 4.50 12.48
N ARG A 63 -17.89 5.77 12.10
CA ARG A 63 -16.98 6.58 11.25
C ARG A 63 -15.78 7.16 12.01
N THR A 64 -15.85 7.32 13.33
CA THR A 64 -14.83 8.05 14.10
C THR A 64 -13.49 7.30 14.07
N GLY A 65 -12.39 7.94 13.65
CA GLY A 65 -11.07 7.30 13.58
C GLY A 65 -10.90 6.31 12.41
N THR A 66 -11.79 6.36 11.43
CA THR A 66 -11.65 5.60 10.18
C THR A 66 -11.57 6.56 8.99
N TYR A 67 -11.28 6.02 7.81
CA TYR A 67 -11.33 6.79 6.58
C TYR A 67 -12.76 7.21 6.18
N PHE A 68 -13.81 6.74 6.86
CA PHE A 68 -15.17 7.24 6.72
C PHE A 68 -15.43 8.54 7.49
N ALA A 69 -14.52 8.95 8.38
CA ALA A 69 -14.67 10.18 9.16
C ALA A 69 -14.84 11.41 8.26
N ASN A 70 -15.62 12.39 8.74
CA ASN A 70 -15.87 13.66 8.06
C ASN A 70 -16.33 13.45 6.60
N SER A 71 -17.28 12.55 6.40
CA SER A 71 -17.91 12.27 5.11
C SER A 71 -19.43 12.23 5.28
N ASN A 72 -20.13 12.96 4.41
CA ASN A 72 -21.59 12.93 4.30
C ASN A 72 -22.07 11.87 3.30
N LEU A 73 -21.17 11.01 2.79
CA LEU A 73 -21.53 9.95 1.86
C LEU A 73 -22.08 8.73 2.62
N SER A 74 -23.05 8.07 2.00
CA SER A 74 -23.59 6.80 2.48
C SER A 74 -22.50 5.73 2.52
N PHE A 75 -22.60 4.83 3.50
CA PHE A 75 -21.76 3.65 3.58
C PHE A 75 -21.91 2.74 2.37
N MET A 76 -23.10 2.71 1.75
CA MET A 76 -23.32 2.02 0.47
C MET A 76 -22.30 2.46 -0.60
N LYS A 77 -22.13 3.77 -0.80
CA LYS A 77 -21.16 4.31 -1.77
C LYS A 77 -19.72 3.98 -1.37
N TRP A 78 -19.42 4.07 -0.08
CA TRP A 78 -18.10 3.72 0.45
C TRP A 78 -17.76 2.23 0.25
N PHE A 79 -18.68 1.33 0.59
CA PHE A 79 -18.54 -0.10 0.42
C PHE A 79 -18.33 -0.45 -1.05
N TYR A 80 -19.07 0.19 -1.96
CA TYR A 80 -18.88 0.00 -3.39
C TYR A 80 -17.47 0.39 -3.83
N VAL A 81 -16.96 1.54 -3.38
CA VAL A 81 -15.58 1.98 -3.72
C VAL A 81 -14.53 1.01 -3.18
N ILE A 82 -14.71 0.50 -1.96
CA ILE A 82 -13.79 -0.45 -1.31
C ILE A 82 -13.83 -1.80 -2.02
N TRP A 83 -15.01 -2.29 -2.36
CA TRP A 83 -15.17 -3.52 -3.14
C TRP A 83 -14.52 -3.38 -4.51
N LEU A 84 -14.79 -2.28 -5.22
CA LEU A 84 -14.27 -2.09 -6.57
C LEU A 84 -12.73 -1.97 -6.59
N ILE A 85 -12.13 -1.25 -5.64
CA ILE A 85 -10.66 -1.13 -5.55
C ILE A 85 -9.98 -2.44 -5.14
N THR A 86 -10.64 -3.26 -4.31
CA THR A 86 -10.07 -4.54 -3.85
C THR A 86 -10.23 -5.67 -4.87
N CYS A 87 -11.25 -5.62 -5.73
CA CYS A 87 -11.42 -6.53 -6.87
C CYS A 87 -10.51 -6.17 -8.05
N ASN A 88 -10.19 -4.89 -8.25
CA ASN A 88 -9.38 -4.46 -9.40
C ASN A 88 -7.87 -4.56 -9.15
N LYS A 89 -7.22 -5.49 -9.86
CA LYS A 89 -5.78 -5.75 -9.75
C LYS A 89 -4.86 -4.57 -10.15
N ARG A 90 -5.37 -3.61 -10.93
CA ARG A 90 -4.61 -2.44 -11.41
C ARG A 90 -4.98 -1.13 -10.71
N GLY A 91 -5.98 -1.16 -9.83
CA GLY A 91 -6.59 0.03 -9.25
C GLY A 91 -7.75 0.58 -10.09
N VAL A 92 -8.37 1.66 -9.60
CA VAL A 92 -9.57 2.27 -10.18
C VAL A 92 -9.39 3.78 -10.32
N SER A 93 -9.84 4.34 -11.45
CA SER A 93 -9.77 5.79 -11.71
C SER A 93 -10.86 6.55 -10.94
N SER A 94 -10.58 7.79 -10.54
CA SER A 94 -11.59 8.64 -9.89
C SER A 94 -12.74 9.00 -10.83
N CYS A 95 -12.50 9.08 -12.14
CA CYS A 95 -13.55 9.32 -13.14
C CYS A 95 -14.52 8.14 -13.23
N GLN A 96 -14.02 6.90 -13.14
CA GLN A 96 -14.86 5.72 -13.08
C GLN A 96 -15.74 5.75 -11.81
N ILE A 97 -15.14 5.90 -10.63
CA ILE A 97 -15.90 6.00 -9.38
C ILE A 97 -16.96 7.12 -9.44
N SER A 98 -16.58 8.30 -9.94
CA SER A 98 -17.48 9.44 -10.09
C SER A 98 -18.76 9.10 -10.86
N ARG A 99 -18.62 8.43 -11.99
CA ARG A 99 -19.73 7.97 -12.82
C ARG A 99 -20.54 6.87 -12.13
N ASP A 100 -19.84 5.89 -11.54
CA ASP A 100 -20.48 4.68 -11.00
C ASP A 100 -21.33 4.96 -9.75
N ILE A 101 -20.95 5.93 -8.90
CA ILE A 101 -21.71 6.29 -7.68
C ILE A 101 -22.36 7.69 -7.72
N GLY A 102 -22.35 8.35 -8.89
CA GLY A 102 -22.98 9.65 -9.10
C GLY A 102 -22.47 10.74 -8.14
N VAL A 103 -21.16 10.94 -8.07
CA VAL A 103 -20.52 12.03 -7.30
C VAL A 103 -19.55 12.78 -8.18
N SER A 104 -19.13 13.98 -7.78
CA SER A 104 -18.08 14.70 -8.52
C SER A 104 -16.76 13.92 -8.53
N GLN A 105 -15.97 14.09 -9.60
CA GLN A 105 -14.64 13.48 -9.72
C GLN A 105 -13.74 13.85 -8.53
N LYS A 106 -13.84 15.10 -8.04
CA LYS A 106 -13.09 15.58 -6.87
C LYS A 106 -13.46 14.79 -5.61
N THR A 107 -14.75 14.53 -5.39
CA THR A 107 -15.23 13.71 -4.26
C THR A 107 -14.72 12.28 -4.37
N ALA A 108 -14.86 11.65 -5.54
CA ALA A 108 -14.34 10.31 -5.80
C ALA A 108 -12.82 10.22 -5.58
N TRP A 109 -12.07 11.22 -6.05
CA TRP A 109 -10.63 11.32 -5.85
C TRP A 109 -10.27 11.42 -4.36
N HIS A 110 -10.99 12.23 -3.58
CA HIS A 110 -10.81 12.30 -2.13
C HIS A 110 -11.12 10.98 -1.42
N MET A 111 -12.17 10.26 -1.83
CA MET A 111 -12.49 8.93 -1.29
C MET A 111 -11.34 7.96 -1.51
N LEU A 112 -10.85 7.87 -2.75
CA LEU A 112 -9.73 6.98 -3.08
C LEU A 112 -8.46 7.33 -2.28
N HIS A 113 -8.16 8.62 -2.07
CA HIS A 113 -7.03 9.03 -1.23
C HIS A 113 -7.16 8.63 0.22
N LYS A 114 -8.37 8.70 0.79
CA LYS A 114 -8.63 8.25 2.15
C LYS A 114 -8.44 6.73 2.28
N VAL A 115 -8.90 5.96 1.28
CA VAL A 115 -8.68 4.51 1.22
C VAL A 115 -7.20 4.16 1.08
N ARG A 116 -6.48 4.82 0.16
CA ARG A 116 -5.03 4.62 0.00
C ARG A 116 -4.23 4.88 1.28
N LYS A 117 -4.62 5.90 2.04
CA LYS A 117 -4.00 6.17 3.35
C LYS A 117 -4.20 5.00 4.33
N ALA A 118 -5.35 4.32 4.28
CA ALA A 118 -5.58 3.14 5.09
C ALA A 118 -4.75 1.94 4.61
N MET A 119 -4.58 1.78 3.30
CA MET A 119 -3.74 0.74 2.69
C MET A 119 -2.25 0.82 3.07
N ALA A 120 -1.78 2.00 3.51
CA ALA A 120 -0.40 2.20 3.97
C ALA A 120 0.01 1.28 5.13
N LYS A 121 -0.97 0.71 5.86
CA LYS A 121 -0.71 -0.28 6.92
C LYS A 121 0.01 -1.52 6.39
N GLU A 122 -0.29 -1.95 5.16
CA GLU A 122 0.40 -3.08 4.50
C GLU A 122 1.78 -2.69 3.94
N ASN A 123 2.25 -1.47 4.20
CA ASN A 123 3.53 -0.97 3.75
C ASN A 123 4.37 -0.48 4.95
N ASP A 124 4.01 -0.87 6.18
CA ASP A 124 4.64 -0.38 7.43
C ASP A 124 4.83 -1.54 8.42
N TYR A 125 5.61 -2.54 8.01
CA TYR A 125 6.06 -3.65 8.88
C TYR A 125 7.54 -3.98 8.60
N SER A 126 8.19 -4.65 9.56
CA SER A 126 9.59 -5.08 9.46
C SER A 126 9.71 -6.37 8.64
N ILE A 127 10.80 -6.51 7.90
CA ILE A 127 11.16 -7.68 7.10
C ILE A 127 12.41 -8.30 7.73
N GLU A 128 12.42 -9.61 7.87
CA GLU A 128 13.52 -10.38 8.46
C GLU A 128 14.10 -11.39 7.46
N GLY A 129 15.31 -11.87 7.75
CA GLY A 129 15.95 -12.97 7.03
C GLY A 129 16.62 -12.52 5.73
N GLU A 130 16.07 -12.93 4.59
CA GLU A 130 16.65 -12.65 3.27
C GLU A 130 15.84 -11.57 2.53
N VAL A 131 16.48 -10.42 2.28
CA VAL A 131 15.81 -9.23 1.75
C VAL A 131 16.48 -8.75 0.46
N GLU A 132 15.72 -8.61 -0.62
CA GLU A 132 16.17 -7.94 -1.84
C GLU A 132 15.83 -6.45 -1.77
N ILE A 133 16.76 -5.57 -2.13
CA ILE A 133 16.54 -4.12 -2.20
C ILE A 133 16.90 -3.58 -3.59
N ASP A 134 16.11 -2.62 -4.07
CA ASP A 134 16.30 -1.99 -5.38
C ASP A 134 15.52 -0.67 -5.48
N GLU A 135 15.91 0.20 -6.41
CA GLU A 135 15.20 1.44 -6.73
C GLU A 135 14.45 1.39 -8.06
N SER A 136 13.21 1.84 -8.01
CA SER A 136 12.39 2.10 -9.19
C SER A 136 12.10 3.58 -9.36
N PHE A 137 11.77 3.97 -10.59
CA PHE A 137 11.56 5.37 -10.95
C PHE A 137 10.17 5.55 -11.53
N ALA A 138 9.30 6.18 -10.75
CA ALA A 138 7.92 6.47 -11.09
C ALA A 138 7.83 7.76 -11.92
N GLY A 139 7.55 7.64 -13.21
CA GLY A 139 7.23 8.76 -14.10
C GLY A 139 7.18 8.34 -15.57
N GLY A 140 6.53 9.15 -16.40
CA GLY A 140 6.52 8.94 -17.85
C GLY A 140 7.93 9.07 -18.43
N LYS A 141 8.28 8.23 -19.42
CA LYS A 141 9.56 8.31 -20.12
C LYS A 141 9.72 9.69 -20.78
N ASN A 142 10.83 10.38 -20.50
CA ASN A 142 11.14 11.65 -21.13
C ASN A 142 11.14 11.59 -22.67
N ALA A 143 11.55 10.44 -23.24
CA ALA A 143 11.49 10.19 -24.68
C ALA A 143 10.08 10.33 -25.28
N ASN A 144 9.05 9.98 -24.52
CA ASN A 144 7.65 9.97 -24.96
C ASN A 144 6.96 11.34 -24.80
N ARG A 145 7.67 12.36 -24.31
CA ARG A 145 7.10 13.71 -24.13
C ARG A 145 7.17 14.52 -25.42
N HIS A 146 6.21 15.42 -25.60
CA HIS A 146 6.29 16.48 -26.61
C HIS A 146 7.59 17.28 -26.45
N LYS A 147 8.14 17.77 -27.57
CA LYS A 147 9.48 18.37 -27.63
C LYS A 147 9.67 19.51 -26.62
N ASP A 148 8.64 20.33 -26.40
CA ASP A 148 8.60 21.46 -25.48
C ASP A 148 8.45 21.05 -23.99
N LYS A 149 8.08 19.80 -23.71
CA LYS A 149 7.94 19.23 -22.35
C LYS A 149 9.05 18.26 -21.98
N LYS A 150 10.02 18.05 -22.86
CA LYS A 150 11.21 17.23 -22.58
C LYS A 150 12.10 17.96 -21.58
N VAL A 151 12.56 17.22 -20.57
CA VAL A 151 13.53 17.74 -19.61
C VAL A 151 14.92 17.50 -20.18
N GLU A 152 15.71 18.57 -20.28
CA GLU A 152 17.05 18.48 -20.83
C GLU A 152 17.98 17.68 -19.90
N ARG A 153 18.84 16.84 -20.49
CA ARG A 153 19.74 15.92 -19.75
C ARG A 153 19.00 14.96 -18.78
N CYS A 154 17.74 14.62 -19.09
CA CYS A 154 17.02 13.54 -18.42
C CYS A 154 17.13 12.24 -19.22
N GLN A 155 18.13 11.43 -18.87
CA GLN A 155 18.33 10.08 -19.38
C GLN A 155 18.24 9.06 -18.22
N GLY A 156 17.83 7.83 -18.51
CA GLY A 156 17.88 6.71 -17.57
C GLY A 156 17.20 6.93 -16.22
N ARG A 157 18.01 6.85 -15.15
CA ARG A 157 17.66 6.98 -13.71
C ARG A 157 17.64 8.44 -13.20
N SER A 158 17.63 9.46 -14.07
CA SER A 158 17.58 10.87 -13.63
C SER A 158 16.33 11.19 -12.78
N PHE A 159 16.52 11.88 -11.65
CA PHE A 159 15.46 12.28 -10.72
C PHE A 159 14.72 13.57 -11.11
N LYS A 160 15.21 14.32 -12.11
CA LYS A 160 14.62 15.65 -12.40
C LYS A 160 13.14 15.53 -12.80
N ASP A 161 12.79 14.47 -13.54
CA ASP A 161 11.45 14.25 -14.07
C ASP A 161 10.70 13.04 -13.46
N LYS A 162 11.39 12.18 -12.71
CA LYS A 162 10.82 10.98 -12.08
C LYS A 162 10.85 11.06 -10.56
N VAL A 163 9.98 10.29 -9.92
CA VAL A 163 9.97 10.13 -8.46
C VAL A 163 10.62 8.79 -8.14
N PRO A 164 11.74 8.76 -7.41
CA PRO A 164 12.34 7.50 -7.01
C PRO A 164 11.53 6.83 -5.91
N VAL A 165 11.43 5.52 -6.01
CA VAL A 165 10.75 4.64 -5.07
C VAL A 165 11.75 3.55 -4.72
N PHE A 166 12.09 3.45 -3.45
CA PHE A 166 12.96 2.41 -2.92
C PHE A 166 12.11 1.27 -2.39
N GLY A 167 12.45 0.04 -2.75
CA GLY A 167 11.75 -1.16 -2.33
C GLY A 167 12.64 -2.11 -1.55
N LEU A 168 12.02 -2.84 -0.65
CA LEU A 168 12.60 -3.89 0.16
C LEU A 168 11.61 -5.06 0.12
N ILE A 169 12.04 -6.23 -0.32
CA ILE A 169 11.17 -7.41 -0.39
C ILE A 169 11.84 -8.59 0.30
N GLY A 170 11.15 -9.16 1.28
CA GLY A 170 11.55 -10.43 1.87
C GLY A 170 11.27 -11.57 0.90
N ARG A 171 12.09 -12.62 0.92
CA ARG A 171 11.84 -13.82 0.09
C ARG A 171 10.56 -14.57 0.46
N ASN A 172 10.03 -14.34 1.66
CA ASN A 172 8.68 -14.75 2.05
C ASN A 172 7.57 -14.10 1.18
N GLY A 173 7.91 -13.03 0.44
CA GLY A 173 7.10 -12.37 -0.58
C GLY A 173 6.44 -11.08 -0.12
N ASP A 174 6.88 -10.53 1.00
CA ASP A 174 6.38 -9.31 1.63
C ASP A 174 7.20 -8.08 1.20
N LEU A 175 6.52 -7.08 0.65
CA LEU A 175 7.11 -5.89 0.05
C LEU A 175 6.86 -4.64 0.91
N VAL A 176 7.91 -3.87 1.14
CA VAL A 176 7.85 -2.48 1.59
C VAL A 176 8.40 -1.58 0.49
N ALA A 177 7.71 -0.48 0.18
CA ALA A 177 8.18 0.49 -0.81
C ALA A 177 7.92 1.94 -0.39
N LYS A 178 8.95 2.79 -0.48
CA LYS A 178 8.93 4.18 -0.03
C LYS A 178 9.41 5.13 -1.11
N VAL A 179 8.67 6.20 -1.32
CA VAL A 179 9.10 7.35 -2.11
C VAL A 179 10.25 8.02 -1.38
N VAL A 180 11.36 8.21 -2.08
CA VAL A 180 12.57 8.81 -1.53
C VAL A 180 12.90 10.13 -2.24
N SER A 181 13.73 10.96 -1.63
CA SER A 181 14.21 12.20 -2.25
C SER A 181 15.42 11.97 -3.17
N GLY A 182 16.04 10.79 -3.09
CA GLY A 182 17.22 10.40 -3.85
C GLY A 182 17.68 8.99 -3.43
N THR A 183 18.65 8.44 -4.15
CA THR A 183 19.11 7.03 -3.98
C THR A 183 20.50 6.90 -3.37
N GLY A 184 21.07 8.00 -2.86
CA GLY A 184 22.34 7.92 -2.14
C GLY A 184 22.16 7.17 -0.81
N SER A 185 23.19 6.45 -0.36
CA SER A 185 23.17 5.60 0.84
C SER A 185 22.62 6.33 2.07
N SER A 186 23.02 7.59 2.30
CA SER A 186 22.54 8.41 3.43
C SER A 186 21.02 8.62 3.47
N LYS A 187 20.31 8.45 2.35
CA LYS A 187 18.85 8.52 2.27
C LYS A 187 18.17 7.16 2.40
N LEU A 188 18.86 6.09 2.02
CA LEU A 188 18.29 4.74 2.00
C LEU A 188 18.57 3.97 3.30
N LEU A 189 19.73 4.16 3.91
CA LEU A 189 20.12 3.52 5.17
C LEU A 189 19.08 3.72 6.30
N PRO A 190 18.51 4.92 6.54
CA PRO A 190 17.47 5.07 7.56
C PRO A 190 16.20 4.28 7.27
N ILE A 191 15.91 4.01 6.00
CA ILE A 191 14.76 3.19 5.58
C ILE A 191 15.08 1.72 5.80
N ILE A 192 16.27 1.26 5.39
CA ILE A 192 16.74 -0.11 5.64
C ILE A 192 16.67 -0.42 7.14
N ARG A 193 17.29 0.42 7.98
CA ARG A 193 17.28 0.25 9.45
C ARG A 193 15.89 0.25 10.07
N LYS A 194 14.92 0.92 9.45
CA LYS A 194 13.55 0.97 9.96
C LYS A 194 12.75 -0.30 9.62
N TYR A 195 12.96 -0.88 8.44
CA TYR A 195 12.10 -1.93 7.89
C TYR A 195 12.79 -3.27 7.68
N VAL A 196 14.09 -3.37 7.94
CA VAL A 196 14.85 -4.62 7.89
C VAL A 196 15.41 -4.90 9.27
N GLU A 197 15.19 -6.10 9.78
CA GLU A 197 15.73 -6.51 11.07
C GLU A 197 17.25 -6.66 10.99
N GLU A 198 17.95 -6.18 12.01
CA GLU A 198 19.40 -6.27 12.12
C GLU A 198 19.86 -7.75 12.10
N GLY A 199 20.98 -8.03 11.42
CA GLY A 199 21.43 -9.40 11.18
C GLY A 199 20.80 -10.10 9.96
N SER A 200 19.81 -9.47 9.29
CA SER A 200 19.30 -9.95 8.00
C SER A 200 20.37 -9.91 6.89
N THR A 201 20.20 -10.75 5.88
CA THR A 201 21.03 -10.76 4.65
C THR A 201 20.34 -9.93 3.56
N ILE A 202 21.07 -8.93 3.04
CA ILE A 202 20.56 -7.99 2.04
C ILE A 202 21.19 -8.29 0.68
N TYR A 203 20.34 -8.42 -0.33
CA TYR A 203 20.68 -8.66 -1.72
C TYR A 203 20.53 -7.39 -2.56
N THR A 204 21.59 -6.99 -3.27
CA THR A 204 21.63 -5.76 -4.10
C THR A 204 22.09 -6.05 -5.53
N ASP A 205 21.69 -5.21 -6.49
CA ASP A 205 22.16 -5.25 -7.89
C ASP A 205 23.36 -4.32 -8.10
N GLY A 206 24.57 -4.77 -7.75
CA GLY A 206 25.82 -4.11 -8.11
C GLY A 206 26.11 -2.76 -7.45
N TRP A 207 25.15 -2.17 -6.73
CA TRP A 207 25.33 -0.94 -5.97
C TRP A 207 25.89 -1.24 -4.57
N ASP A 208 27.07 -0.70 -4.31
CA ASP A 208 27.65 -0.68 -2.98
C ASP A 208 27.01 0.46 -2.18
N TYR A 209 26.18 0.10 -1.20
CA TYR A 209 25.57 1.07 -0.30
C TYR A 209 26.52 1.48 0.85
N GLY A 210 27.78 1.03 0.84
CA GLY A 210 28.87 1.45 1.73
C GLY A 210 28.67 0.97 3.17
N GLU A 211 27.74 1.59 3.89
CA GLU A 211 27.50 1.39 5.33
C GLU A 211 26.47 0.29 5.64
N VAL A 212 25.92 -0.38 4.62
CA VAL A 212 25.01 -1.54 4.86
C VAL A 212 25.81 -2.72 5.41
N SER A 213 27.07 -2.86 5.02
CA SER A 213 27.95 -4.00 5.36
C SER A 213 28.33 -4.10 6.84
N GLU A 214 28.18 -3.03 7.64
CA GLU A 214 28.54 -3.05 9.08
C GLU A 214 27.47 -3.66 9.98
N MET A 215 26.18 -3.55 9.61
CA MET A 215 25.04 -4.05 10.40
C MET A 215 24.30 -5.21 9.73
N TYR A 216 24.56 -5.46 8.44
CA TYR A 216 23.87 -6.46 7.64
C TYR A 216 24.88 -7.27 6.84
N ASN A 217 24.56 -8.53 6.59
CA ASN A 217 25.31 -9.33 5.63
C ASN A 217 24.89 -8.90 4.21
N GLN A 218 25.74 -8.14 3.51
CA GLN A 218 25.42 -7.65 2.16
C GLN A 218 25.99 -8.58 1.10
N ILE A 219 25.14 -9.00 0.16
CA ILE A 219 25.53 -9.80 -1.00
C ILE A 219 25.10 -9.05 -2.27
N SER A 220 26.06 -8.73 -3.14
CA SER A 220 25.82 -8.03 -4.40
C SER A 220 25.82 -9.01 -5.57
N VAL A 221 24.81 -8.91 -6.45
CA VAL A 221 24.77 -9.58 -7.75
C VAL A 221 25.31 -8.63 -8.80
N ASP A 222 26.35 -9.05 -9.54
CA ASP A 222 26.87 -8.27 -10.66
C ASP A 222 26.13 -8.63 -11.97
N HIS A 223 25.13 -7.82 -12.34
CA HIS A 223 24.38 -7.97 -13.60
C HIS A 223 25.21 -7.61 -14.86
N GLY A 224 26.35 -6.94 -14.71
CA GLY A 224 27.24 -6.58 -15.82
C GLY A 224 27.90 -7.79 -16.49
N HIS A 225 28.03 -8.90 -15.75
CA HIS A 225 28.64 -10.14 -16.21
C HIS A 225 27.62 -11.25 -16.54
N LYS A 226 26.33 -10.94 -16.70
CA LYS A 226 25.23 -11.90 -16.96
C LYS A 226 25.02 -12.96 -15.86
N TYR A 227 25.37 -12.67 -14.61
CA TYR A 227 25.10 -13.57 -13.48
C TYR A 227 23.67 -13.36 -12.96
N TYR A 228 22.69 -14.10 -13.51
CA TYR A 228 21.26 -13.98 -13.13
C TYR A 228 20.86 -14.77 -11.87
N GLY A 229 21.83 -15.19 -11.07
CA GLY A 229 21.63 -16.12 -9.97
C GLY A 229 22.86 -16.96 -9.73
N ILE A 230 23.66 -16.65 -8.71
CA ILE A 230 24.69 -17.59 -8.25
C ILE A 230 23.98 -18.58 -7.33
N THR A 231 24.12 -19.86 -7.64
CA THR A 231 23.79 -20.94 -6.74
C THR A 231 25.11 -21.50 -6.22
N TYR A 232 25.40 -21.32 -4.94
CA TYR A 232 26.53 -22.00 -4.31
C TYR A 232 26.05 -22.81 -3.11
N TYR A 233 26.81 -23.85 -2.81
CA TYR A 233 26.63 -24.63 -1.59
C TYR A 233 27.35 -23.87 -0.47
N ASN A 234 26.63 -23.47 0.58
CA ASN A 234 27.29 -23.02 1.81
C ASN A 234 27.99 -24.22 2.49
N ASP A 235 28.76 -23.97 3.55
CA ASP A 235 29.47 -25.02 4.29
C ASP A 235 28.54 -26.12 4.83
N ASN A 236 27.23 -25.83 4.92
CA ASN A 236 26.16 -26.75 5.32
C ASN A 236 25.50 -27.50 4.14
N LYS A 237 26.01 -27.36 2.91
CA LYS A 237 25.45 -27.92 1.66
C LYS A 237 24.06 -27.42 1.29
N GLU A 238 23.68 -26.23 1.77
CA GLU A 238 22.44 -25.59 1.38
C GLU A 238 22.62 -24.76 0.11
N THR A 239 21.65 -24.87 -0.79
CA THR A 239 21.57 -24.12 -2.05
C THR A 239 21.20 -22.66 -1.75
N VAL A 240 22.17 -21.75 -1.74
CA VAL A 240 21.91 -20.31 -1.61
C VAL A 240 21.77 -19.71 -3.01
N MET A 241 20.55 -19.30 -3.36
CA MET A 241 20.29 -18.57 -4.61
C MET A 241 20.52 -17.08 -4.35
N ILE A 242 21.35 -16.37 -5.12
CA ILE A 242 21.54 -14.91 -4.99
C ILE A 242 20.85 -14.20 -6.16
N THR A 243 19.69 -13.58 -5.97
CA THR A 243 18.96 -12.87 -7.06
C THR A 243 18.24 -11.62 -6.55
N THR A 244 17.95 -10.68 -7.45
CA THR A 244 17.05 -9.53 -7.27
C THR A 244 15.75 -9.67 -8.10
N ASN A 245 15.46 -10.89 -8.60
CA ASN A 245 14.37 -11.12 -9.54
C ASN A 245 13.00 -10.83 -8.92
N THR A 246 12.85 -11.01 -7.61
CA THR A 246 11.58 -10.82 -6.92
C THR A 246 11.22 -9.34 -6.88
N ILE A 247 12.18 -8.48 -6.53
CA ILE A 247 11.96 -7.03 -6.50
C ILE A 247 11.78 -6.43 -7.90
N GLU A 248 12.55 -6.91 -8.88
CA GLU A 248 12.39 -6.51 -10.28
C GLU A 248 11.00 -6.86 -10.82
N ASN A 249 10.49 -8.05 -10.46
CA ASN A 249 9.13 -8.45 -10.79
C ASN A 249 8.10 -7.51 -10.15
N ALA A 250 8.27 -7.17 -8.87
CA ALA A 250 7.41 -6.21 -8.18
C ALA A 250 7.38 -4.85 -8.92
N TRP A 251 8.54 -4.36 -9.38
CA TRP A 251 8.62 -3.13 -10.18
C TRP A 251 7.96 -3.23 -11.55
N SER A 252 8.04 -4.37 -12.21
CA SER A 252 7.33 -4.62 -13.46
C SER A 252 5.81 -4.48 -13.28
N VAL A 253 5.27 -4.91 -12.13
CA VAL A 253 3.86 -4.78 -11.77
C VAL A 253 3.53 -3.35 -11.38
N PHE A 254 4.38 -2.70 -10.57
CA PHE A 254 4.19 -1.30 -10.16
C PHE A 254 4.08 -0.37 -11.38
N LYS A 255 4.93 -0.53 -12.39
CA LYS A 255 4.90 0.30 -13.60
C LYS A 255 3.59 0.19 -14.39
N ARG A 256 2.75 -0.84 -14.15
CA ARG A 256 1.44 -1.00 -14.79
C ARG A 256 0.38 -0.04 -14.24
N ILE A 257 0.63 0.65 -13.12
CA ILE A 257 -0.31 1.66 -12.58
C ILE A 257 -0.60 2.78 -13.59
N TYR A 258 0.32 3.06 -14.51
CA TYR A 258 0.14 4.09 -15.55
C TYR A 258 -0.90 3.72 -16.60
N ALA A 259 -1.34 2.45 -16.67
CA ALA A 259 -2.49 2.06 -17.48
C ALA A 259 -3.82 2.55 -16.90
N THR A 260 -3.86 2.82 -15.59
CA THR A 260 -5.07 3.29 -14.88
C THR A 260 -4.97 4.77 -14.53
N TYR A 261 -3.77 5.24 -14.16
CA TYR A 261 -3.53 6.61 -13.72
C TYR A 261 -2.64 7.35 -14.72
N TYR A 262 -3.26 8.17 -15.56
CA TYR A 262 -2.53 8.99 -16.54
C TYR A 262 -1.62 10.05 -15.89
N HIS A 263 -2.01 10.56 -14.73
CA HIS A 263 -1.22 11.56 -14.00
C HIS A 263 -1.26 11.31 -12.49
N ILE A 264 -0.09 11.23 -11.88
CA ILE A 264 0.12 11.13 -10.43
C ILE A 264 1.08 12.27 -10.04
N SER A 265 0.63 13.20 -9.20
CA SER A 265 1.50 14.26 -8.72
C SER A 265 2.52 13.72 -7.72
N LYS A 266 3.73 14.30 -7.71
CA LYS A 266 4.81 13.91 -6.79
C LYS A 266 4.33 13.91 -5.32
N LYS A 267 3.54 14.92 -4.94
CA LYS A 267 2.94 15.07 -3.59
C LYS A 267 2.17 13.84 -3.12
N TYR A 268 1.50 13.12 -4.02
CA TYR A 268 0.65 11.98 -3.66
C TYR A 268 1.25 10.63 -4.02
N MET A 269 2.46 10.59 -4.59
CA MET A 269 3.06 9.35 -5.12
C MET A 269 3.09 8.24 -4.08
N GLN A 270 3.45 8.53 -2.83
CA GLN A 270 3.49 7.52 -1.76
C GLN A 270 2.15 6.80 -1.59
N ARG A 271 1.02 7.51 -1.70
CA ARG A 271 -0.30 6.87 -1.57
C ARG A 271 -0.60 5.87 -2.69
N TYR A 272 -0.07 6.09 -3.88
CA TYR A 272 -0.20 5.13 -4.99
C TYR A 272 0.76 3.96 -4.85
N VAL A 273 1.95 4.20 -4.27
CA VAL A 273 2.87 3.15 -3.84
C VAL A 273 2.20 2.28 -2.76
N ASP A 274 1.58 2.88 -1.75
CA ASP A 274 0.85 2.17 -0.69
C ASP A 274 -0.29 1.30 -1.27
N GLU A 275 -1.04 1.81 -2.24
CA GLU A 275 -2.08 1.05 -2.95
C GLU A 275 -1.50 -0.16 -3.71
N PHE A 276 -0.35 0.03 -4.34
CA PHE A 276 0.36 -1.03 -5.05
C PHE A 276 0.88 -2.09 -4.08
N VAL A 277 1.56 -1.68 -3.01
CA VAL A 277 2.10 -2.57 -1.98
C VAL A 277 0.98 -3.36 -1.33
N PHE A 278 -0.13 -2.72 -0.95
CA PHE A 278 -1.31 -3.40 -0.42
C PHE A 278 -1.78 -4.52 -1.35
N ARG A 279 -1.95 -4.25 -2.65
CA ARG A 279 -2.36 -5.29 -3.61
C ARG A 279 -1.32 -6.40 -3.76
N PHE A 280 -0.04 -6.04 -3.74
CA PHE A 280 1.05 -6.99 -3.88
C PHE A 280 1.07 -7.93 -2.67
N ASN A 281 1.09 -7.41 -1.45
CA ASN A 281 1.17 -8.20 -0.22
C ASN A 281 -0.09 -9.04 -0.01
N THR A 282 -1.26 -8.50 -0.36
CA THR A 282 -2.54 -9.22 -0.23
C THR A 282 -2.90 -10.09 -1.45
N ARG A 283 -1.97 -10.34 -2.39
CA ARG A 283 -2.24 -11.06 -3.66
C ARG A 283 -2.75 -12.50 -3.48
N LYS A 284 -2.44 -13.14 -2.35
CA LYS A 284 -2.87 -14.52 -2.00
C LYS A 284 -4.27 -14.58 -1.38
N LEU A 285 -4.81 -13.43 -0.96
CA LEU A 285 -6.16 -13.31 -0.39
C LEU A 285 -7.23 -13.31 -1.49
N SER A 286 -8.43 -13.78 -1.15
CA SER A 286 -9.59 -13.61 -2.02
C SER A 286 -10.03 -12.14 -2.04
N ASP A 287 -10.78 -11.70 -3.05
CA ASP A 287 -11.26 -10.31 -3.10
C ASP A 287 -12.16 -10.00 -1.90
N SER A 288 -12.97 -10.97 -1.45
CA SER A 288 -13.80 -10.85 -0.25
C SER A 288 -12.97 -10.68 1.02
N ASP A 289 -11.84 -11.36 1.13
CA ASP A 289 -10.95 -11.22 2.29
C ASP A 289 -10.20 -9.88 2.26
N ARG A 290 -9.76 -9.42 1.08
CA ARG A 290 -9.18 -8.08 0.92
C ARG A 290 -10.17 -6.97 1.26
N PHE A 291 -11.42 -7.14 0.84
CA PHE A 291 -12.51 -6.23 1.20
C PHE A 291 -12.68 -6.15 2.73
N ARG A 292 -12.81 -7.30 3.41
CA ARG A 292 -12.93 -7.36 4.88
C ARG A 292 -11.70 -6.77 5.59
N LEU A 293 -10.51 -7.11 5.11
CA LEU A 293 -9.25 -6.60 5.65
C LEU A 293 -9.21 -5.07 5.61
N LEU A 294 -9.58 -4.47 4.47
CA LEU A 294 -9.60 -3.02 4.31
C LEU A 294 -10.66 -2.34 5.18
N LEU A 295 -11.80 -3.01 5.46
CA LEU A 295 -12.80 -2.52 6.42
C LEU A 295 -12.28 -2.47 7.88
N GLN A 296 -11.31 -3.32 8.24
CA GLN A 296 -10.71 -3.34 9.58
C GLN A 296 -9.71 -2.21 9.80
N TYR A 297 -9.17 -1.62 8.72
CA TYR A 297 -8.11 -0.62 8.84
C TYR A 297 -8.62 0.68 9.44
N LYS A 298 -7.93 1.10 10.50
CA LYS A 298 -8.09 2.39 11.15
C LYS A 298 -7.10 3.38 10.54
N LEU A 299 -7.47 4.65 10.52
CA LEU A 299 -6.46 5.68 10.34
C LEU A 299 -5.85 5.94 11.71
N ASN A 300 -4.52 5.94 11.82
CA ASN A 300 -3.86 6.48 13.00
C ASN A 300 -4.36 7.92 13.15
N VAL A 301 -5.17 8.12 14.19
CA VAL A 301 -5.64 9.45 14.57
C VAL A 301 -4.45 10.07 15.27
N ALA A 302 -3.67 10.85 14.50
CA ALA A 302 -2.77 11.83 15.09
C ALA A 302 -3.61 12.92 15.76
#